data_AF-A0A7V1HDY6-F1
#
_entry.id   AF-A0A7V1HDY6-F1
#
_cell.length_a   1.000
_cell.length_b   1.000
_cell.length_c   1.000
_cell.angle_alpha   90.00
_cell.angle_beta   90.00
_cell.angle_gamma   90.00
#
_symmetry.space_group_name_H-M   'P 1'
#
loop_
_entity.id
_entity.type
_entity.pdbx_description
1 polymer ?
#
loop_
_entity_poly.entity_id
_entity_poly.type
_entity_poly.pdbx_seq_one_letter_code
_entity_poly.pdbx_strand_id
1 'polypeptide(L)'
;DYEPRVTTHIPQIITFIAALIKKGHGYQANGDVYFHINSFPAYGKLSRQKLDDLRSGVRIEVDEHKKDPLDFVLWKGEPAGQFWESPWGWGRPGWHIECSTLAREYLSDQIDVHGGGIDLIFPHHENEIAQSESLHQTAFTRYWVHNGLIMSDKEKMSKSLGNVFILEELFKQFDPMVLRFYFLNHHYRGPIEFSFDDLVAVQKGYQRLCNLFSQHICHNKQSKEIELPIFKQLYASLCDDLNTAGMIGLIFEHLSYLRENEQELCAAKMLLTEVLGLTLEPLLETTVHITPEIQQLIDERSQAREQKNWARADLLREQLEQLGIEVRDEKTD
;
A
#
# COMPACT_ATOMS: atom_id res chain seq x y z
N ASP A 1 -14.30 -4.47 12.94
CA ASP A 1 -13.05 -3.70 12.75
C ASP A 1 -13.07 -2.44 13.58
N TYR A 2 -11.88 -1.92 13.92
CA TYR A 2 -11.69 -0.74 14.77
C TYR A 2 -10.70 0.23 14.11
N GLU A 3 -10.95 1.53 14.22
CA GLU A 3 -10.03 2.60 13.80
C GLU A 3 -9.73 3.52 15.00
N PRO A 4 -8.93 3.05 15.97
CA PRO A 4 -8.74 3.75 17.23
C PRO A 4 -7.89 5.01 17.07
N ARG A 5 -8.26 6.06 17.81
CA ARG A 5 -7.51 7.31 17.87
C ARG A 5 -6.71 7.38 19.15
N VAL A 6 -5.41 7.67 19.04
CA VAL A 6 -4.51 7.82 20.20
C VAL A 6 -5.04 8.84 21.21
N THR A 7 -5.60 9.94 20.71
CA THR A 7 -6.13 11.04 21.53
C THR A 7 -7.27 10.63 22.46
N THR A 8 -7.97 9.52 22.19
CA THR A 8 -9.04 8.99 23.04
C THR A 8 -8.58 7.85 23.96
N HIS A 9 -7.29 7.49 23.95
CA HIS A 9 -6.73 6.33 24.68
C HIS A 9 -5.53 6.68 25.57
N ILE A 10 -5.36 7.96 25.89
CA ILE A 10 -4.27 8.43 26.76
C ILE A 10 -4.25 7.74 28.13
N PRO A 11 -5.38 7.50 28.83
CA PRO A 11 -5.36 6.78 30.10
C PRO A 11 -4.79 5.35 29.99
N GLN A 12 -5.12 4.64 28.91
CA GLN A 12 -4.61 3.29 28.63
C GLN A 12 -3.10 3.33 28.36
N ILE A 13 -2.63 4.30 27.59
CA ILE A 13 -1.21 4.49 27.30
C ILE A 13 -0.43 4.77 28.60
N ILE A 14 -0.93 5.69 29.43
CA ILE A 14 -0.33 5.98 30.74
C ILE A 14 -0.28 4.71 31.60
N THR A 15 -1.35 3.92 31.62
CA THR A 15 -1.41 2.66 32.37
C THR A 15 -0.38 1.64 31.85
N PHE A 16 -0.23 1.53 30.53
CA PHE A 16 0.75 0.63 29.90
C PHE A 16 2.19 1.03 30.28
N ILE A 17 2.51 2.32 30.17
CA ILE A 17 3.83 2.86 30.53
C ILE A 17 4.11 2.65 32.02
N ALA A 18 3.14 2.91 32.91
CA ALA A 18 3.29 2.67 34.34
C ALA A 18 3.59 1.20 34.66
N ALA A 19 2.98 0.27 33.91
CA ALA A 19 3.24 -1.16 34.06
C ALA A 19 4.65 -1.54 33.59
N LEU A 20 5.14 -0.97 32.48
CA LEU A 20 6.53 -1.15 32.02
C LEU A 20 7.54 -0.65 33.07
N ILE A 21 7.32 0.55 33.62
CA ILE A 21 8.18 1.10 34.68
C ILE A 21 8.18 0.17 35.90
N LYS A 22 7.00 -0.27 36.35
CA LYS A 22 6.86 -1.17 37.51
C LYS A 22 7.62 -2.49 37.32
N LYS A 23 7.73 -2.98 36.08
CA LYS A 23 8.48 -4.20 35.73
C LYS A 23 9.97 -3.96 35.45
N GLY A 24 10.46 -2.72 35.55
CA GLY A 24 11.87 -2.37 35.34
C GLY A 24 12.26 -2.18 33.87
N HIS A 25 11.27 -2.08 32.97
CA HIS A 25 11.48 -1.88 31.54
C HIS A 25 11.40 -0.42 31.11
N GLY A 26 11.00 0.48 32.00
CA GLY A 26 11.00 1.91 31.75
C GLY A 26 11.48 2.71 32.95
N TYR A 27 11.91 3.95 32.71
CA TYR A 27 12.33 4.88 33.75
C TYR A 27 12.04 6.33 33.36
N GLN A 28 11.79 7.18 34.35
CA GLN A 28 11.63 8.61 34.15
C GLN A 28 13.00 9.31 34.22
N ALA A 29 13.24 10.26 33.33
CA ALA A 29 14.40 11.15 33.35
C ALA A 29 14.03 12.50 32.74
N ASN A 30 14.30 13.60 33.46
CA ASN A 30 14.07 14.98 32.99
C ASN A 30 12.65 15.27 32.44
N GLY A 31 11.61 14.71 33.07
CA GLY A 31 10.22 14.88 32.65
C GLY A 31 9.76 13.93 31.53
N ASP A 32 10.69 13.27 30.84
CA ASP A 32 10.41 12.20 29.88
C ASP A 32 10.37 10.82 30.59
N VAL A 33 9.75 9.85 29.93
CA VAL A 33 9.85 8.43 30.29
C VAL A 33 10.47 7.68 29.11
N TYR A 34 11.49 6.89 29.39
CA TYR A 34 12.21 6.09 28.41
C TYR A 34 11.99 4.60 28.65
N PHE A 35 12.03 3.81 27.57
CA PHE A 35 12.19 2.37 27.63
C PHE A 35 13.67 2.07 27.83
N HIS A 36 13.99 1.21 28.80
CA HIS A 36 15.36 0.77 29.06
C HIS A 36 15.68 -0.43 28.17
N ILE A 37 16.36 -0.20 27.06
CA ILE A 37 16.58 -1.20 26.01
C ILE A 37 17.31 -2.45 26.52
N ASN A 38 18.29 -2.27 27.43
CA ASN A 38 19.06 -3.36 28.03
C ASN A 38 18.22 -4.26 28.95
N SER A 39 17.01 -3.83 29.34
CA SER A 39 16.07 -4.69 30.09
C SER A 39 15.40 -5.76 29.22
N PHE A 40 15.52 -5.67 27.89
CA PHE A 40 14.95 -6.62 26.93
C PHE A 40 16.07 -7.25 26.06
N PRO A 41 16.65 -8.39 26.49
CA PRO A 41 17.81 -8.99 25.80
C PRO A 41 17.54 -9.43 24.35
N ALA A 42 16.27 -9.60 23.97
CA ALA A 42 15.87 -10.02 22.63
C ALA A 42 15.67 -8.85 21.65
N TYR A 43 16.03 -7.62 22.03
CA TYR A 43 15.90 -6.45 21.16
C TYR A 43 16.70 -6.61 19.87
N GLY A 44 16.08 -6.29 18.73
CA GLY A 44 16.70 -6.44 17.40
C GLY A 44 16.33 -7.75 16.70
N LYS A 45 15.48 -8.60 17.31
CA LYS A 45 15.12 -9.91 16.76
C LYS A 45 14.32 -9.84 15.46
N LEU A 46 13.52 -8.78 15.23
CA LEU A 46 12.75 -8.64 14.00
C LEU A 46 13.63 -8.13 12.86
N SER A 47 14.35 -7.05 13.11
CA SER A 47 15.30 -6.40 12.19
C SER A 47 16.58 -7.20 11.95
N ARG A 48 16.86 -8.20 12.81
CA ARG A 48 18.10 -8.99 12.84
C ARG A 48 19.35 -8.16 13.07
N GLN A 49 19.22 -7.02 13.76
CA GLN A 49 20.33 -6.15 14.12
C GLN A 49 20.78 -6.42 15.55
N LYS A 50 22.09 -6.44 15.79
CA LYS A 50 22.64 -6.55 17.15
C LYS A 50 22.73 -5.16 17.78
N LEU A 51 22.51 -5.09 19.09
CA LEU A 51 22.63 -3.83 19.85
C LEU A 51 24.01 -3.17 19.70
N ASP A 52 25.09 -3.95 19.66
CA ASP A 52 26.44 -3.40 19.53
C ASP A 52 26.68 -2.75 18.15
N ASP A 53 26.11 -3.34 17.10
CA ASP A 53 26.17 -2.79 15.75
C ASP A 53 25.38 -1.46 15.68
N LEU A 54 24.19 -1.43 16.29
CA LEU A 54 23.36 -0.24 16.42
C LEU A 54 24.11 0.90 17.15
N ARG A 55 24.74 0.60 18.28
CA ARG A 55 25.53 1.58 19.06
C ARG A 55 26.67 2.19 18.25
N SER A 56 27.34 1.39 17.41
CA SER A 56 28.44 1.87 16.56
C SER A 56 27.98 2.85 15.47
N GLY A 57 26.71 2.77 15.07
CA GLY A 57 26.09 3.63 14.07
C GLY A 57 25.53 4.95 14.60
N VAL A 58 25.36 5.10 15.92
CA VAL A 58 24.87 6.34 16.54
C VAL A 58 25.95 7.41 16.46
N ARG A 59 25.90 8.22 15.39
CA ARG A 59 26.71 9.43 15.22
C ARG A 59 25.84 10.66 15.51
N ILE A 60 25.55 11.00 16.76
CA ILE A 60 25.11 12.34 17.26
C ILE A 60 24.89 12.26 18.79
N GLU A 61 25.12 13.41 19.45
CA GLU A 61 24.99 13.75 20.88
C GLU A 61 24.13 12.78 21.69
N VAL A 62 24.79 12.01 22.55
CA VAL A 62 24.13 11.21 23.59
C VAL A 62 23.41 12.21 24.49
N ASP A 63 22.09 12.16 24.49
CA ASP A 63 21.31 12.80 25.55
C ASP A 63 21.81 12.24 26.88
N GLU A 64 22.53 13.06 27.65
CA GLU A 64 23.18 12.66 28.91
C GLU A 64 22.20 12.10 29.95
N HIS A 65 20.89 12.33 29.74
CA HIS A 65 19.84 11.85 30.62
C HIS A 65 19.39 10.42 30.35
N LYS A 66 19.78 9.85 29.20
CA LYS A 66 19.51 8.44 28.89
C LYS A 66 20.56 7.53 29.53
N LYS A 67 20.10 6.41 30.08
CA LYS A 67 20.98 5.34 30.57
C LYS A 67 21.71 4.64 29.43
N ASP A 68 21.07 4.54 28.27
CA ASP A 68 21.64 4.02 27.03
C ASP A 68 21.26 4.92 25.85
N PRO A 69 22.17 5.24 24.92
CA PRO A 69 21.84 6.06 23.74
C PRO A 69 20.70 5.47 22.88
N LEU A 70 20.49 4.15 22.91
CA LEU A 70 19.41 3.48 22.18
C LEU A 70 18.06 3.47 22.94
N ASP A 71 18.02 3.94 24.19
CA ASP A 71 16.76 4.08 24.93
C ASP A 71 15.82 5.06 24.19
N PHE A 72 14.56 4.64 24.04
CA PHE A 72 13.56 5.38 23.26
C PHE A 72 12.40 5.85 24.14
N VAL A 73 11.74 6.93 23.71
CA VAL A 73 10.72 7.60 24.51
C VAL A 73 9.43 6.76 24.56
N LEU A 74 8.93 6.53 25.76
CA LEU A 74 7.58 6.04 26.07
C LEU A 74 6.61 7.21 26.27
N TRP A 75 7.05 8.26 26.97
CA TRP A 75 6.30 9.49 27.21
C TRP A 75 7.23 10.70 27.06
N LYS A 76 6.86 11.66 26.21
CA LYS A 76 7.61 12.92 26.04
C LYS A 76 6.99 13.99 26.92
N GLY A 77 7.75 14.46 27.91
CA GLY A 77 7.41 15.56 28.79
C GLY A 77 7.36 16.89 28.05
N GLU A 78 6.34 17.69 28.35
CA GLU A 78 6.08 19.00 27.75
C GLU A 78 5.62 19.97 28.85
N PRO A 79 6.57 20.60 29.59
CA PRO A 79 6.28 21.39 30.79
C PRO A 79 5.36 22.60 30.58
N ALA A 80 5.21 23.05 29.32
CA ALA A 80 4.33 24.16 28.96
C ALA A 80 2.82 23.84 29.11
N GLY A 81 2.45 22.58 29.39
CA GLY A 81 1.06 22.20 29.66
C GLY A 81 0.15 22.13 28.43
N GLN A 82 0.72 21.92 27.24
CA GLN A 82 -0.04 21.95 25.98
C GLN A 82 -0.71 20.61 25.61
N PHE A 83 -0.36 19.51 26.30
CA PHE A 83 -0.83 18.16 25.98
C PHE A 83 -1.66 17.54 27.11
N TRP A 84 -1.33 16.34 27.59
CA TRP A 84 -2.10 15.64 28.62
C TRP A 84 -1.33 15.56 29.94
N GLU A 85 -2.06 15.61 31.04
CA GLU A 85 -1.51 15.36 32.37
C GLU A 85 -1.28 13.86 32.59
N SER A 86 -0.16 13.51 33.22
CA SER A 86 0.22 12.14 33.56
C SER A 86 0.93 12.09 34.92
N PRO A 87 1.17 10.90 35.50
CA PRO A 87 1.96 10.76 36.72
C PRO A 87 3.40 11.31 36.62
N TRP A 88 3.89 11.56 35.40
CA TRP A 88 5.23 12.09 35.12
C TRP A 88 5.22 13.58 34.75
N GLY A 89 4.06 14.24 34.85
CA GLY A 89 3.85 15.62 34.42
C GLY A 89 3.12 15.72 33.09
N TRP A 90 2.99 16.95 32.59
CA TRP A 90 2.38 17.22 31.28
C TRP A 90 3.24 16.65 30.15
N GLY A 91 2.61 16.06 29.15
CA GLY A 91 3.32 15.49 28.02
C GLY A 91 2.41 14.74 27.06
N ARG A 92 3.04 13.95 26.18
CA ARG A 92 2.38 13.17 25.13
C ARG A 92 3.03 11.80 24.96
N PRO A 93 2.31 10.82 24.38
CA PRO A 93 2.88 9.53 24.05
C PRO A 93 4.12 9.64 23.15
N GLY A 94 5.07 8.72 23.35
CA GLY A 94 6.14 8.47 22.37
C GLY A 94 5.58 7.69 21.18
N TRP A 95 6.17 7.86 20.00
CA TRP A 95 5.63 7.31 18.74
C TRP A 95 5.28 5.81 18.79
N HIS A 96 6.09 4.99 19.47
CA HIS A 96 5.92 3.52 19.45
C HIS A 96 4.88 2.99 20.43
N ILE A 97 4.64 3.69 21.57
CA ILE A 97 3.81 3.14 22.66
C ILE A 97 2.32 3.06 22.29
N GLU A 98 1.92 3.88 21.33
CA GLU A 98 0.57 4.00 20.83
C GLU A 98 0.09 2.67 20.25
N CYS A 99 0.85 2.10 19.31
CA CYS A 99 0.54 0.86 18.62
C CYS A 99 0.51 -0.34 19.58
N SER A 100 1.51 -0.50 20.45
CA SER A 100 1.54 -1.56 21.48
C SER A 100 0.32 -1.53 22.40
N THR A 101 -0.08 -0.33 22.83
CA THR A 101 -1.22 -0.16 23.74
C THR A 101 -2.53 -0.47 23.03
N LEU A 102 -2.73 0.08 21.83
CA LEU A 102 -3.99 -0.06 21.10
C LEU A 102 -4.18 -1.47 20.52
N ALA A 103 -3.10 -2.12 20.05
CA ALA A 103 -3.16 -3.50 19.62
C ALA A 103 -3.68 -4.41 20.75
N ARG A 104 -3.18 -4.21 21.97
CA ARG A 104 -3.64 -4.96 23.14
C ARG A 104 -5.10 -4.65 23.51
N GLU A 105 -5.47 -3.37 23.54
CA GLU A 105 -6.82 -2.93 23.96
C GLU A 105 -7.92 -3.54 23.08
N TYR A 106 -7.69 -3.60 21.78
CA TYR A 106 -8.70 -4.04 20.81
C TYR A 106 -8.59 -5.49 20.37
N LEU A 107 -7.41 -6.09 20.53
CA LEU A 107 -7.15 -7.47 20.11
C LEU A 107 -6.80 -8.30 21.34
N SER A 108 -5.51 -8.57 21.57
CA SER A 108 -5.05 -9.28 22.75
C SER A 108 -3.54 -9.07 22.96
N ASP A 109 -3.01 -9.67 24.03
CA ASP A 109 -1.57 -9.66 24.33
C ASP A 109 -0.71 -10.34 23.23
N GLN A 110 -1.28 -11.28 22.45
CA GLN A 110 -0.65 -11.88 21.26
C GLN A 110 -1.59 -11.85 20.06
N ILE A 111 -1.18 -11.21 18.98
CA ILE A 111 -1.96 -11.11 17.75
C ILE A 111 -1.48 -12.09 16.66
N ASP A 112 -2.33 -12.35 15.68
CA ASP A 112 -1.99 -13.28 14.59
C ASP A 112 -1.11 -12.63 13.53
N VAL A 113 -1.52 -11.47 13.03
CA VAL A 113 -0.84 -10.74 11.95
C VAL A 113 -0.65 -9.29 12.36
N HIS A 114 0.57 -8.78 12.20
CA HIS A 114 0.89 -7.37 12.34
C HIS A 114 1.57 -6.87 11.06
N GLY A 115 1.04 -5.81 10.46
CA GLY A 115 1.50 -5.31 9.16
C GLY A 115 2.00 -3.87 9.18
N GLY A 116 2.76 -3.48 8.16
CA GLY A 116 3.22 -2.10 7.97
C GLY A 116 4.21 -1.96 6.82
N GLY A 117 4.70 -0.75 6.55
CA GLY A 117 5.78 -0.53 5.59
C GLY A 117 7.10 -1.18 6.03
N ILE A 118 7.95 -1.60 5.10
CA ILE A 118 9.27 -2.20 5.41
C ILE A 118 10.16 -1.26 6.24
N ASP A 119 9.97 0.05 6.14
CA ASP A 119 10.65 1.05 6.96
C ASP A 119 10.17 1.08 8.42
N LEU A 120 9.03 0.47 8.73
CA LEU A 120 8.56 0.30 10.11
C LEU A 120 9.20 -0.89 10.81
N ILE A 121 9.90 -1.79 10.11
CA ILE A 121 10.66 -2.90 10.74
C ILE A 121 11.54 -2.35 11.85
N PHE A 122 12.27 -1.27 11.58
CA PHE A 122 13.14 -0.62 12.55
C PHE A 122 13.05 0.92 12.43
N PRO A 123 12.92 1.65 13.55
CA PRO A 123 12.84 1.13 14.92
C PRO A 123 11.41 0.78 15.36
N HIS A 124 10.38 1.07 14.56
CA HIS A 124 8.99 1.11 15.06
C HIS A 124 8.48 -0.24 15.58
N HIS A 125 8.39 -1.25 14.73
CA HIS A 125 7.90 -2.58 15.11
C HIS A 125 8.85 -3.29 16.09
N GLU A 126 10.16 -3.04 16.00
CA GLU A 126 11.12 -3.54 16.99
C GLU A 126 10.84 -2.98 18.40
N ASN A 127 10.48 -1.70 18.48
CA ASN A 127 10.09 -1.06 19.73
C ASN A 127 8.74 -1.56 20.24
N GLU A 128 7.79 -1.84 19.36
CA GLU A 128 6.51 -2.44 19.75
C GLU A 128 6.65 -3.84 20.36
N ILE A 129 7.51 -4.65 19.75
CA ILE A 129 7.91 -5.96 20.29
C ILE A 129 8.50 -5.76 21.68
N ALA A 130 9.48 -4.87 21.83
CA ALA A 130 10.16 -4.67 23.10
C ALA A 130 9.17 -4.22 24.20
N GLN A 131 8.26 -3.31 23.88
CA GLN A 131 7.22 -2.84 24.80
C GLN A 131 6.23 -3.95 25.17
N SER A 132 5.67 -4.64 24.17
CA SER A 132 4.61 -5.62 24.37
C SER A 132 5.12 -6.89 25.05
N GLU A 133 6.22 -7.45 24.58
CA GLU A 133 6.74 -8.71 25.12
C GLU A 133 7.37 -8.54 26.51
N SER A 134 7.96 -7.38 26.80
CA SER A 134 8.43 -7.07 28.16
C SER A 134 7.28 -6.97 29.16
N LEU A 135 6.11 -6.52 28.70
CA LEU A 135 4.92 -6.45 29.55
C LEU A 135 4.23 -7.81 29.69
N HIS A 136 4.12 -8.61 28.63
CA HIS A 136 3.27 -9.80 28.61
C HIS A 136 4.02 -11.14 28.74
N GLN A 137 5.34 -11.15 28.51
CA GLN A 137 6.17 -12.36 28.50
C GLN A 137 5.70 -13.43 27.48
N THR A 138 4.99 -12.99 26.46
CA THR A 138 4.54 -13.78 25.31
C THR A 138 4.98 -13.10 24.02
N ALA A 139 5.07 -13.85 22.91
CA ALA A 139 5.38 -13.27 21.62
C ALA A 139 4.26 -12.33 21.16
N PHE A 140 4.61 -11.11 20.73
CA PHE A 140 3.61 -10.08 20.39
C PHE A 140 2.76 -10.45 19.17
N THR A 141 3.37 -10.97 18.10
CA THR A 141 2.66 -11.42 16.90
C THR A 141 3.21 -12.73 16.37
N ARG A 142 2.37 -13.51 15.67
CA ARG A 142 2.77 -14.75 14.99
C ARG A 142 3.38 -14.48 13.62
N TYR A 143 2.80 -13.54 12.87
CA TYR A 143 3.24 -13.18 11.52
C TYR A 143 3.45 -11.67 11.40
N TRP A 144 4.59 -11.30 10.84
CA TRP A 144 4.90 -9.94 10.43
C TRP A 144 4.75 -9.83 8.91
N VAL A 145 4.00 -8.84 8.44
CA VAL A 145 3.70 -8.64 7.02
C VAL A 145 4.13 -7.24 6.60
N HIS A 146 5.23 -7.13 5.87
CA HIS A 146 5.79 -5.82 5.48
C HIS A 146 5.68 -5.56 3.99
N ASN A 147 5.09 -4.43 3.60
CA ASN A 147 5.03 -4.01 2.20
C ASN A 147 6.29 -3.24 1.77
N GLY A 148 6.66 -3.39 0.50
CA GLY A 148 7.79 -2.70 -0.12
C GLY A 148 7.59 -1.19 -0.22
N LEU A 149 8.69 -0.49 -0.51
CA LEU A 149 8.69 0.96 -0.70
C LEU A 149 8.20 1.34 -2.11
N ILE A 150 7.62 2.53 -2.21
CA ILE A 150 7.39 3.20 -3.49
C ILE A 150 8.56 4.17 -3.73
N MET A 151 9.19 4.01 -4.88
CA MET A 151 10.37 4.74 -5.34
C MET A 151 9.99 5.63 -6.54
N SER A 152 10.72 6.72 -6.74
CA SER A 152 10.66 7.57 -7.94
C SER A 152 12.08 7.98 -8.29
N ASP A 153 12.49 7.79 -9.54
CA ASP A 153 13.86 8.03 -10.02
C ASP A 153 14.93 7.30 -9.19
N LYS A 154 14.63 6.08 -8.72
CA LYS A 154 15.48 5.28 -7.81
C LYS A 154 15.70 5.89 -6.41
N GLU A 155 14.97 6.95 -6.06
CA GLU A 155 14.95 7.50 -4.71
C GLU A 155 13.63 7.18 -4.00
N LYS A 156 13.65 7.04 -2.66
CA LYS A 156 12.43 6.84 -1.87
C LYS A 156 11.54 8.07 -2.00
N MET A 157 10.24 7.89 -2.25
CA MET A 157 9.29 9.01 -2.18
C MET A 157 9.25 9.57 -0.76
N SER A 158 9.53 10.87 -0.59
CA SER A 158 9.46 11.54 0.71
C SER A 158 9.14 13.02 0.56
N LYS A 159 8.35 13.56 1.50
CA LYS A 159 7.94 14.98 1.46
C LYS A 159 9.16 15.92 1.42
N SER A 160 10.26 15.52 2.05
CA SER A 160 11.53 16.24 2.07
C SER A 160 12.23 16.33 0.71
N LEU A 161 12.07 15.32 -0.16
CA LEU A 161 12.67 15.29 -1.49
C LEU A 161 11.77 15.92 -2.56
N GLY A 162 10.53 16.29 -2.22
CA GLY A 162 9.58 16.90 -3.17
C GLY A 162 9.06 15.94 -4.25
N ASN A 163 9.48 14.68 -4.24
CA ASN A 163 9.10 13.63 -5.18
C ASN A 163 7.86 12.83 -4.71
N VAL A 164 6.92 13.49 -4.04
CA VAL A 164 5.69 12.88 -3.53
C VAL A 164 4.51 13.31 -4.37
N PHE A 165 3.79 12.34 -4.90
CA PHE A 165 2.53 12.57 -5.60
C PHE A 165 1.36 12.40 -4.61
N ILE A 166 0.49 13.39 -4.57
CA ILE A 166 -0.71 13.35 -3.73
C ILE A 166 -1.82 12.65 -4.53
N LEU A 167 -2.50 11.68 -3.90
CA LEU A 167 -3.58 10.91 -4.55
C LEU A 167 -4.66 11.79 -5.18
N GLU A 168 -5.04 12.88 -4.51
CA GLU A 168 -6.02 13.84 -5.03
C GLU A 168 -5.60 14.44 -6.39
N GLU A 169 -4.32 14.72 -6.59
CA GLU A 169 -3.81 15.23 -7.88
C GLU A 169 -3.71 14.14 -8.93
N LEU A 170 -3.40 12.90 -8.53
CA LEU A 170 -3.39 11.75 -9.44
C LEU A 170 -4.81 11.40 -9.91
N PHE A 171 -5.81 11.49 -9.04
CA PHE A 171 -7.22 11.20 -9.38
C PHE A 171 -7.83 12.20 -10.36
N LYS A 172 -7.22 13.37 -10.56
CA LYS A 172 -7.61 14.31 -11.63
C LYS A 172 -7.18 13.84 -13.01
N GLN A 173 -6.18 12.96 -13.08
CA GLN A 173 -5.55 12.50 -14.33
C GLN A 173 -5.87 11.03 -14.65
N PHE A 174 -6.00 10.20 -13.61
CA PHE A 174 -6.23 8.77 -13.73
C PHE A 174 -7.42 8.35 -12.87
N ASP A 175 -8.20 7.40 -13.37
CA ASP A 175 -9.26 6.77 -12.58
C ASP A 175 -8.65 6.08 -11.34
N PRO A 176 -9.22 6.22 -10.12
CA PRO A 176 -8.72 5.57 -8.92
C PRO A 176 -8.56 4.05 -9.03
N MET A 177 -9.35 3.38 -9.88
CA MET A 177 -9.22 1.94 -10.14
C MET A 177 -7.98 1.60 -10.97
N VAL A 178 -7.50 2.51 -11.83
CA VAL A 178 -6.20 2.33 -12.51
C VAL A 178 -5.08 2.31 -11.48
N LEU A 179 -5.10 3.21 -10.51
CA LEU A 179 -4.12 3.24 -9.42
C LEU A 179 -4.21 2.01 -8.52
N ARG A 180 -5.43 1.56 -8.20
CA ARG A 180 -5.62 0.31 -7.44
C ARG A 180 -5.06 -0.89 -8.20
N PHE A 181 -5.40 -1.00 -9.49
CA PHE A 181 -4.91 -2.06 -10.36
C PHE A 181 -3.38 -2.01 -10.53
N TYR A 182 -2.79 -0.82 -10.60
CA TYR A 182 -1.34 -0.62 -10.61
C TYR A 182 -0.65 -1.27 -9.40
N PHE A 183 -1.14 -1.02 -8.18
CA PHE A 183 -0.56 -1.63 -6.98
C PHE A 183 -0.77 -3.14 -6.94
N LEU A 184 -1.95 -3.63 -7.34
CA LEU A 184 -2.26 -5.06 -7.39
C LEU A 184 -1.42 -5.81 -8.44
N ASN A 185 -0.96 -5.13 -9.48
CA ASN A 185 -0.08 -5.68 -10.52
C ASN A 185 1.38 -5.84 -10.05
N HIS A 186 1.68 -5.51 -8.79
CA HIS A 186 2.97 -5.72 -8.15
C HIS A 186 2.81 -6.62 -6.93
N HIS A 187 3.82 -7.45 -6.65
CA HIS A 187 3.84 -8.20 -5.40
C HIS A 187 4.05 -7.24 -4.23
N TYR A 188 3.22 -7.30 -3.18
CA TYR A 188 3.19 -6.30 -2.11
C TYR A 188 4.53 -6.10 -1.38
N ARG A 189 5.37 -7.14 -1.33
CA ARG A 189 6.72 -7.13 -0.72
C ARG A 189 7.80 -6.47 -1.57
N GLY A 190 7.57 -6.38 -2.89
CA GLY A 190 8.54 -5.82 -3.82
C GLY A 190 8.55 -4.29 -3.79
N PRO A 191 9.71 -3.63 -4.00
CA PRO A 191 9.73 -2.21 -4.26
C PRO A 191 8.99 -1.91 -5.57
N ILE A 192 8.29 -0.79 -5.61
CA ILE A 192 7.59 -0.31 -6.80
C ILE A 192 8.29 0.96 -7.28
N GLU A 193 8.84 0.94 -8.49
CA GLU A 193 9.33 2.14 -9.16
C GLU A 193 8.14 2.82 -9.84
N PHE A 194 7.79 4.01 -9.37
CA PHE A 194 6.65 4.75 -9.90
C PHE A 194 7.06 5.61 -11.09
N SER A 195 6.33 5.46 -12.19
CA SER A 195 6.37 6.40 -13.31
C SER A 195 4.97 6.63 -13.86
N PHE A 196 4.74 7.81 -14.46
CA PHE A 196 3.50 8.11 -15.16
C PHE A 196 3.31 7.23 -16.39
N ASP A 197 4.40 6.86 -17.08
CA ASP A 197 4.37 5.97 -18.23
C ASP A 197 3.85 4.59 -17.86
N ASP A 198 4.23 4.07 -16.68
CA ASP A 198 3.71 2.81 -16.16
C ASP A 198 2.21 2.89 -15.85
N LEU A 199 1.73 4.01 -15.31
CA LEU A 199 0.28 4.21 -15.09
C LEU A 199 -0.50 4.19 -16.41
N VAL A 200 0.02 4.83 -17.47
CA VAL A 200 -0.59 4.80 -18.81
C VAL A 200 -0.62 3.38 -19.37
N ALA A 201 0.45 2.61 -19.21
CA ALA A 201 0.51 1.22 -19.64
C ALA A 201 -0.48 0.34 -18.86
N VAL A 202 -0.53 0.51 -17.54
CA VAL A 202 -1.44 -0.22 -16.65
C VAL A 202 -2.90 0.13 -16.93
N GLN A 203 -3.22 1.39 -17.24
CA GLN A 203 -4.56 1.80 -17.65
C GLN A 203 -5.05 1.01 -18.86
N LYS A 204 -4.21 0.83 -19.88
CA LYS A 204 -4.55 -0.01 -21.06
C LYS A 204 -4.82 -1.46 -20.65
N GLY A 205 -4.05 -2.00 -19.71
CA GLY A 205 -4.28 -3.32 -19.13
C GLY A 205 -5.64 -3.41 -18.43
N TYR A 206 -5.93 -2.46 -17.54
CA TYR A 206 -7.20 -2.42 -16.82
C TYR A 206 -8.40 -2.29 -17.76
N GLN A 207 -8.31 -1.41 -18.77
CA GLN A 207 -9.36 -1.25 -19.78
C GLN A 207 -9.69 -2.56 -20.51
N ARG A 208 -8.69 -3.39 -20.79
CA ARG A 208 -8.92 -4.72 -21.41
C ARG A 208 -9.72 -5.64 -20.49
N LEU A 209 -9.46 -5.58 -19.18
CA LEU A 209 -10.26 -6.34 -18.20
C LEU A 209 -11.67 -5.77 -18.11
N CYS A 210 -11.85 -4.45 -18.03
CA CYS A 210 -13.17 -3.82 -18.02
C CYS A 210 -13.98 -4.22 -19.27
N ASN A 211 -13.38 -4.18 -20.46
CA ASN A 211 -14.05 -4.57 -21.70
C ASN A 211 -14.49 -6.04 -21.70
N LEU A 212 -13.68 -6.95 -21.13
CA LEU A 212 -14.05 -8.36 -21.00
C LEU A 212 -15.14 -8.57 -19.96
N PHE A 213 -15.02 -8.00 -18.76
CA PHE A 213 -15.87 -8.37 -17.63
C PHE A 213 -17.15 -7.54 -17.51
N SER A 214 -17.19 -6.31 -18.03
CA SER A 214 -18.37 -5.43 -17.95
C SER A 214 -19.57 -5.96 -18.73
N GLN A 215 -19.33 -6.71 -19.81
CA GLN A 215 -20.37 -7.25 -20.68
C GLN A 215 -21.12 -8.45 -20.07
N HIS A 216 -20.61 -9.03 -18.97
CA HIS A 216 -21.15 -10.26 -18.39
C HIS A 216 -21.79 -10.02 -17.03
N ILE A 217 -23.07 -10.40 -16.93
CA ILE A 217 -23.84 -10.41 -15.68
C ILE A 217 -23.70 -11.78 -15.03
N CYS A 218 -22.77 -11.87 -14.08
CA CYS A 218 -22.53 -13.08 -13.31
C CYS A 218 -23.59 -13.21 -12.21
N HIS A 219 -24.49 -14.17 -12.35
CA HIS A 219 -25.46 -14.48 -11.32
C HIS A 219 -24.76 -15.21 -10.18
N ASN A 220 -24.92 -14.71 -8.95
CA ASN A 220 -24.35 -15.28 -7.74
C ASN A 220 -24.92 -16.69 -7.48
N LYS A 221 -24.35 -17.72 -8.11
CA LYS A 221 -24.65 -19.12 -7.78
C LYS A 221 -23.66 -19.58 -6.73
N GLN A 222 -24.19 -19.79 -5.54
CA GLN A 222 -23.50 -20.29 -4.35
C GLN A 222 -22.47 -21.39 -4.65
N SER A 223 -21.21 -21.09 -4.32
CA SER A 223 -20.36 -21.79 -3.34
C SER A 223 -20.49 -23.31 -3.17
N LYS A 224 -20.67 -24.08 -4.24
CA LYS A 224 -20.32 -25.50 -4.23
C LYS A 224 -19.01 -25.64 -4.94
N GLU A 225 -17.97 -26.00 -4.17
CA GLU A 225 -16.61 -26.37 -4.58
C GLU A 225 -16.38 -26.15 -6.08
N ILE A 226 -15.95 -24.93 -6.40
CA ILE A 226 -15.70 -24.52 -7.78
C ILE A 226 -14.49 -25.32 -8.26
N GLU A 227 -14.76 -26.50 -8.82
CA GLU A 227 -13.78 -27.39 -9.46
C GLU A 227 -13.33 -26.86 -10.82
N LEU A 228 -13.23 -25.54 -10.96
CA LEU A 228 -12.88 -24.91 -12.22
C LEU A 228 -11.35 -24.78 -12.33
N PRO A 229 -10.71 -25.31 -13.39
CA PRO A 229 -9.26 -25.33 -13.53
C PRO A 229 -8.57 -23.97 -13.44
N ILE A 230 -9.14 -22.93 -14.06
CA ILE A 230 -8.54 -21.59 -14.02
C ILE A 230 -8.75 -20.97 -12.64
N PHE A 231 -9.97 -21.03 -12.09
CA PHE A 231 -10.22 -20.58 -10.72
C PHE A 231 -9.24 -21.18 -9.70
N LYS A 232 -8.97 -22.49 -9.75
CA LYS A 232 -8.01 -23.16 -8.87
C LYS A 232 -6.61 -22.56 -8.97
N GLN A 233 -6.16 -22.23 -10.18
CA GLN A 233 -4.84 -21.59 -10.40
C GLN A 233 -4.83 -20.15 -9.87
N LEU A 234 -5.87 -19.37 -10.13
CA LEU A 234 -6.01 -18.00 -9.62
C LEU A 234 -6.00 -17.99 -8.08
N TYR A 235 -6.79 -18.87 -7.47
CA TYR A 235 -6.86 -19.00 -6.01
C TYR A 235 -5.53 -19.47 -5.41
N ALA A 236 -4.84 -20.43 -6.04
CA ALA A 236 -3.53 -20.88 -5.61
C ALA A 236 -2.50 -19.74 -5.62
N SER A 237 -2.52 -18.87 -6.65
CA SER A 237 -1.67 -17.68 -6.68
C SER A 237 -1.96 -16.73 -5.51
N LEU A 238 -3.23 -16.53 -5.14
CA LEU A 238 -3.56 -15.70 -3.97
C LEU A 238 -3.13 -16.34 -2.65
N CYS A 239 -3.20 -17.66 -2.53
CA CYS A 239 -2.73 -18.40 -1.35
C CYS A 239 -1.20 -18.41 -1.21
N ASP A 240 -0.47 -18.17 -2.29
CA ASP A 240 0.98 -17.99 -2.29
C ASP A 240 1.32 -16.53 -1.95
N ASP A 241 1.38 -16.23 -0.65
CA ASP A 241 1.82 -14.92 -0.13
C ASP A 241 1.10 -13.71 -0.75
N LEU A 242 -0.21 -13.83 -0.99
CA LEU A 242 -1.03 -12.78 -1.61
C LEU A 242 -0.48 -12.34 -2.99
N ASN A 243 0.01 -13.27 -3.80
CA ASN A 243 0.57 -12.97 -5.12
C ASN A 243 -0.52 -12.58 -6.14
N THR A 244 -1.01 -11.33 -6.02
CA THR A 244 -2.00 -10.70 -6.88
C THR A 244 -1.46 -10.48 -8.29
N ALA A 245 -0.18 -10.14 -8.43
CA ALA A 245 0.47 -9.96 -9.73
C ALA A 245 0.47 -11.27 -10.55
N GLY A 246 0.79 -12.40 -9.91
CA GLY A 246 0.71 -13.72 -10.52
C GLY A 246 -0.71 -14.09 -10.95
N MET A 247 -1.69 -13.81 -10.08
CA MET A 247 -3.12 -14.03 -10.38
C MET A 247 -3.56 -13.20 -11.59
N ILE A 248 -3.22 -11.91 -11.63
CA ILE A 248 -3.54 -11.02 -12.75
C ILE A 248 -2.86 -11.52 -14.04
N GLY A 249 -1.59 -11.95 -13.97
CA GLY A 249 -0.86 -12.55 -15.09
C GLY A 249 -1.59 -13.75 -15.69
N LEU A 250 -2.06 -14.68 -14.84
CA LEU A 250 -2.85 -15.84 -15.27
C LEU A 250 -4.17 -15.45 -15.96
N ILE A 251 -4.83 -14.38 -15.51
CA ILE A 251 -6.04 -13.88 -16.19
C ILE A 251 -5.70 -13.40 -17.60
N PHE A 252 -4.60 -12.67 -17.77
CA PHE A 252 -4.16 -12.21 -19.10
C PHE A 252 -3.77 -13.36 -20.02
N GLU A 253 -3.13 -14.41 -19.50
CA GLU A 253 -2.80 -15.63 -20.22
C GLU A 253 -4.05 -16.36 -20.73
N HIS A 254 -5.12 -16.36 -19.92
CA HIS A 254 -6.34 -17.11 -20.20
C HIS A 254 -7.50 -16.27 -20.77
N LEU A 255 -7.29 -15.04 -21.24
CA LEU A 255 -8.38 -14.15 -21.72
C LEU A 255 -9.31 -14.80 -22.76
N SER A 256 -8.75 -15.49 -23.75
CA SER A 256 -9.54 -16.14 -24.81
C SER A 256 -10.40 -17.27 -24.25
N TYR A 257 -9.83 -18.08 -23.37
CA TYR A 257 -10.54 -19.17 -22.71
C TYR A 257 -11.65 -18.64 -21.78
N LEU A 258 -11.36 -17.61 -21.00
CA LEU A 258 -12.35 -16.97 -20.13
C LEU A 258 -13.51 -16.40 -20.95
N ARG A 259 -13.24 -15.75 -22.09
CA ARG A 259 -14.30 -15.23 -22.98
C ARG A 259 -15.27 -16.31 -23.46
N GLU A 260 -14.77 -17.52 -23.69
CA GLU A 260 -15.56 -18.65 -24.19
C GLU A 260 -16.18 -19.49 -23.05
N ASN A 261 -15.72 -19.32 -21.82
CA ASN A 261 -16.18 -20.08 -20.65
C ASN A 261 -16.77 -19.15 -19.57
N GLU A 262 -18.08 -18.96 -19.63
CA GLU A 262 -18.83 -18.07 -18.73
C GLU A 262 -18.65 -18.42 -17.24
N GLN A 263 -18.53 -19.70 -16.89
CA GLN A 263 -18.38 -20.12 -15.49
C GLN A 263 -17.02 -19.69 -14.93
N GLU A 264 -15.95 -19.92 -15.69
CA GLU A 264 -14.59 -19.51 -15.32
C GLU A 264 -14.45 -17.99 -15.32
N LEU A 265 -15.06 -17.31 -16.29
CA LEU A 265 -15.10 -15.85 -16.33
C LEU A 265 -15.78 -15.28 -15.10
N CYS A 266 -16.93 -15.82 -14.70
CA CYS A 266 -17.63 -15.35 -13.52
C CYS A 266 -16.90 -15.64 -12.21
N ALA A 267 -16.24 -16.79 -12.11
CA ALA A 267 -15.41 -17.12 -10.96
C ALA A 267 -14.17 -16.21 -10.86
N ALA A 268 -13.52 -15.91 -11.99
CA ALA A 268 -12.42 -14.95 -12.04
C ALA A 268 -12.90 -13.52 -11.70
N LYS A 269 -14.05 -13.11 -12.23
CA LYS A 269 -14.68 -11.80 -11.93
C LYS A 269 -14.91 -11.65 -10.43
N MET A 270 -15.45 -12.68 -9.76
CA MET A 270 -15.65 -12.67 -8.31
C MET A 270 -14.35 -12.45 -7.53
N LEU A 271 -13.24 -13.09 -7.92
CA LEU A 271 -11.96 -12.85 -7.26
C LEU A 271 -11.46 -11.41 -7.51
N LEU A 272 -11.57 -10.90 -8.72
CA LEU A 272 -11.18 -9.53 -9.07
C LEU A 272 -12.02 -8.48 -8.32
N THR A 273 -13.33 -8.70 -8.16
CA THR A 273 -14.23 -7.74 -7.50
C THR A 273 -14.23 -7.90 -5.99
N GLU A 274 -14.49 -9.11 -5.47
CA GLU A 274 -14.71 -9.33 -4.03
C GLU A 274 -13.41 -9.44 -3.23
N VAL A 275 -12.33 -9.95 -3.84
CA VAL A 275 -11.03 -10.08 -3.17
C VAL A 275 -10.15 -8.88 -3.49
N LEU A 276 -9.99 -8.55 -4.78
CA LEU A 276 -9.11 -7.45 -5.19
C LEU A 276 -9.79 -6.08 -5.16
N GLY A 277 -11.11 -5.99 -5.01
CA GLY A 277 -11.83 -4.72 -4.90
C GLY A 277 -11.82 -3.87 -6.16
N LEU A 278 -11.67 -4.49 -7.34
CA LEU A 278 -11.78 -3.80 -8.63
C LEU A 278 -13.25 -3.69 -9.04
N THR A 279 -13.67 -2.57 -9.62
CA THR A 279 -15.05 -2.41 -10.10
C THR A 279 -15.28 -3.11 -11.44
N LEU A 280 -14.23 -3.16 -12.29
CA LEU A 280 -14.28 -3.67 -13.67
C LEU A 280 -15.33 -2.97 -14.55
N GLU A 281 -15.72 -1.75 -14.18
CA GLU A 281 -16.56 -0.89 -14.99
C GLU A 281 -15.74 -0.23 -16.10
N PRO A 282 -16.34 0.04 -17.28
CA PRO A 282 -15.65 0.79 -18.34
C PRO A 282 -15.10 2.11 -17.79
N LEU A 283 -13.80 2.37 -18.02
CA LEU A 283 -13.24 3.66 -17.66
C LEU A 283 -13.95 4.75 -18.46
N LEU A 284 -14.17 5.91 -17.83
CA LEU A 284 -14.62 7.08 -18.55
C LEU A 284 -13.54 7.43 -19.58
N GLU A 285 -13.86 7.20 -20.86
CA GLU A 285 -13.05 7.76 -21.92
C GLU A 285 -13.07 9.27 -21.72
N THR A 286 -11.89 9.91 -21.78
CA THR A 286 -11.85 11.35 -21.91
C THR A 286 -12.64 11.65 -23.17
N THR A 287 -13.87 12.15 -23.03
CA THR A 287 -14.67 12.52 -24.19
C THR A 287 -13.93 13.64 -24.87
N VAL A 288 -13.16 13.28 -25.89
CA VAL A 288 -12.61 14.23 -26.82
C VAL A 288 -13.83 14.81 -27.52
N HIS A 289 -14.21 16.03 -27.15
CA HIS A 289 -15.12 16.79 -27.98
C HIS A 289 -14.46 16.91 -29.35
N ILE A 290 -15.00 16.18 -30.33
CA ILE A 290 -14.56 16.33 -31.72
C ILE A 290 -14.93 17.74 -32.14
N THR A 291 -13.95 18.64 -32.07
CA THR A 291 -14.11 19.98 -32.59
C THR A 291 -14.12 19.92 -34.12
N PRO A 292 -14.66 20.94 -34.82
CA PRO A 292 -14.62 20.98 -36.27
C PRO A 292 -13.21 20.77 -36.86
N GLU A 293 -12.18 21.24 -36.15
CA GLU A 293 -10.77 21.07 -36.52
C GLU A 293 -10.32 19.61 -36.44
N ILE A 294 -10.71 18.89 -35.38
CA ILE A 294 -10.41 17.46 -35.23
C ILE A 294 -11.14 16.65 -36.31
N GLN A 295 -12.42 16.95 -36.57
CA GLN A 295 -13.18 16.27 -37.62
C GLN A 295 -12.53 16.47 -39.00
N GLN A 296 -12.08 17.69 -39.29
CA GLN A 296 -11.38 17.98 -40.54
C GLN A 296 -10.10 17.15 -40.68
N LEU A 297 -9.30 17.00 -39.60
CA LEU A 297 -8.09 16.17 -39.62
C LEU A 297 -8.40 14.69 -39.86
N ILE A 298 -9.49 14.17 -39.28
CA ILE A 298 -9.97 12.79 -39.50
C ILE A 298 -10.40 12.59 -40.95
N ASP A 299 -11.14 13.54 -41.52
CA ASP A 299 -11.64 13.48 -42.90
C ASP A 299 -10.48 13.59 -43.91
N GLU A 300 -9.55 14.52 -43.71
CA GLU A 300 -8.35 14.66 -44.54
C GLU A 300 -7.49 13.39 -44.50
N ARG A 301 -7.38 12.74 -43.34
CA ARG A 301 -6.64 11.49 -43.19
C ARG A 301 -7.32 10.37 -43.96
N SER A 302 -8.65 10.29 -43.90
CA SER A 302 -9.45 9.29 -44.62
C SER A 302 -9.29 9.46 -46.13
N GLN A 303 -9.38 10.69 -46.64
CA GLN A 303 -9.12 11.01 -48.05
C GLN A 303 -7.69 10.69 -48.48
N ALA A 304 -6.69 11.00 -47.65
CA ALA A 304 -5.29 10.67 -47.94
C ALA A 304 -5.09 9.16 -48.08
N ARG A 305 -5.77 8.35 -47.27
CA ARG A 305 -5.72 6.88 -47.36
C ARG A 305 -6.44 6.35 -48.60
N GLU A 306 -7.61 6.88 -48.95
CA GLU A 306 -8.33 6.53 -50.19
C GLU A 306 -7.46 6.80 -51.43
N GLN A 307 -6.73 7.92 -51.41
CA GLN A 307 -5.78 8.31 -52.46
C GLN A 307 -4.44 7.56 -52.36
N LYS A 308 -4.28 6.64 -51.40
CA LYS A 308 -3.05 5.88 -51.11
C LYS A 308 -1.83 6.76 -50.82
N ASN A 309 -2.05 7.98 -50.32
CA ASN A 309 -1.01 8.89 -49.85
C ASN A 309 -0.69 8.59 -48.38
N TRP A 310 0.06 7.50 -48.15
CA TRP A 310 0.40 7.01 -46.82
C TRP A 310 1.19 8.01 -45.99
N ALA A 311 2.14 8.73 -46.60
CA ALA A 311 2.94 9.74 -45.90
C ALA A 311 2.08 10.87 -45.33
N ARG A 312 1.06 11.34 -46.07
CA ARG A 312 0.12 12.35 -45.57
C ARG A 312 -0.80 11.77 -44.48
N ALA A 313 -1.23 10.53 -44.62
CA ALA A 313 -2.07 9.87 -43.63
C ALA A 313 -1.35 9.65 -42.29
N ASP A 314 -0.06 9.30 -42.32
CA ASP A 314 0.78 9.13 -41.13
C ASP A 314 1.05 10.48 -40.44
N LEU A 315 1.36 11.53 -41.21
CA LEU A 315 1.52 12.88 -40.67
C LEU A 315 0.24 13.37 -39.95
N LEU A 316 -0.93 13.12 -40.55
CA LEU A 316 -2.21 13.50 -39.95
C LEU A 316 -2.54 12.65 -38.71
N ARG A 317 -2.07 11.39 -38.64
CA ARG A 317 -2.18 10.56 -37.45
C ARG A 317 -1.32 11.13 -36.30
N GLU A 318 -0.08 11.49 -36.57
CA GLU A 318 0.79 12.12 -35.57
C GLU A 318 0.19 13.44 -35.04
N GLN A 319 -0.45 14.24 -35.90
CA GLN A 319 -1.15 15.46 -35.48
C GLN A 319 -2.35 15.17 -34.57
N LEU A 320 -3.13 14.12 -34.87
CA LEU A 320 -4.22 13.69 -34.02
C LEU A 320 -3.71 13.14 -32.68
N GLU A 321 -2.60 12.39 -32.69
CA GLU A 321 -1.93 11.90 -31.47
C GLU A 321 -1.42 13.05 -30.59
N GLN A 322 -0.85 14.12 -31.19
CA GLN A 322 -0.46 15.34 -30.47
C GLN A 322 -1.64 16.06 -29.80
N LEU A 323 -2.84 15.90 -30.34
CA LEU A 323 -4.09 16.40 -29.76
C LEU A 323 -4.71 15.42 -28.75
N GLY A 324 -4.03 14.31 -28.45
CA GLY A 324 -4.50 13.28 -27.52
C GLY A 324 -5.51 12.30 -28.13
N ILE A 325 -5.56 12.17 -29.46
CA ILE A 325 -6.57 11.39 -30.19
C ILE A 325 -5.91 10.20 -30.88
N GLU A 326 -6.22 9.00 -30.39
CA GLU A 326 -5.81 7.75 -31.05
C GLU A 326 -6.87 7.35 -32.10
N VAL A 327 -6.47 7.23 -33.37
CA VAL A 327 -7.38 6.83 -34.47
C VAL A 327 -7.21 5.35 -34.79
N ARG A 328 -8.27 4.55 -34.61
CA ARG A 328 -8.31 3.15 -35.00
C ARG A 328 -9.05 2.97 -36.32
N ASP A 329 -8.46 2.24 -37.24
CA ASP A 329 -9.10 1.91 -38.52
C ASP A 329 -9.84 0.57 -38.36
N GLU A 330 -11.16 0.58 -38.54
CA GLU A 330 -11.94 -0.66 -38.67
C GLU A 330 -11.92 -1.12 -40.14
N LYS A 331 -11.86 -2.43 -40.36
CA LYS A 331 -12.12 -2.98 -41.71
C LYS A 331 -13.61 -2.83 -41.98
N THR A 332 -13.96 -1.89 -42.85
CA THR A 332 -15.25 -1.92 -43.54
C THR A 332 -15.21 -3.01 -44.61
N ASP A 333 -16.15 -3.95 -44.53
CA ASP A 333 -16.36 -5.02 -45.52
C ASP A 333 -16.68 -4.49 -46.92
#